data_AF-A0A453SN77-F1
#
_entry.id   AF-A0A453SN77-F1
#
_cell.length_a   1.000
_cell.length_b   1.000
_cell.length_c   1.000
_cell.angle_alpha   90.00
_cell.angle_beta   90.00
_cell.angle_gamma   90.00
#
_symmetry.space_group_name_H-M   'P 1'
#
loop_
_entity.id
_entity.type
_entity.pdbx_description
1 polymer ?
#
loop_
_entity_poly.entity_id
_entity_poly.type
_entity_poly.pdbx_seq_one_letter_code
_entity_poly.pdbx_strand_id
1 'polypeptide(L)'
;ASDKDVEAAAVPVPRSPWRLCVVTQVEELKILVRMLPLWATVVFFYAVSVQISSTFVEQGRAMNATVGSVHVPPASMSTFDILTIILLVPLYDRVFVPAARRLTGREKGISELQRIGAGLTMPVLAMAAAALLETVRLRAAKAAGLAPCSTSVLWQAPQYVLVGVGEVLTTIGQLDFFYGQAPAAMKTVCTALALLAVAAGGYLSSVLLTAVQWATTTGGAPGWIPDDLNEGHLDRFFWMMSGLGCLNLIAFASCAMRYKSRKGC
;
A
#
# COMPACT_ATOMS: atom_id res chain seq x y z
N ALA A 1 27.63 -66.47 -35.54
CA ALA A 1 27.13 -66.22 -34.17
C ALA A 1 28.09 -65.22 -33.54
N SER A 2 27.85 -63.92 -33.68
CA SER A 2 26.98 -63.08 -32.84
C SER A 2 27.58 -62.86 -31.46
N ASP A 3 28.61 -62.00 -31.40
CA ASP A 3 29.01 -61.34 -30.16
C ASP A 3 28.36 -59.95 -30.20
N LYS A 4 27.34 -59.76 -29.36
CA LYS A 4 26.59 -58.50 -29.24
C LYS A 4 27.16 -57.80 -28.02
N ASP A 5 27.89 -56.72 -28.25
CA ASP A 5 28.17 -55.73 -27.23
C ASP A 5 26.84 -55.22 -26.67
N VAL A 6 26.50 -55.69 -25.47
CA VAL A 6 25.39 -55.16 -24.69
C VAL A 6 25.85 -53.83 -24.15
N GLU A 7 25.56 -52.77 -24.89
CA GLU A 7 25.68 -51.40 -24.39
C GLU A 7 24.74 -51.27 -23.19
N ALA A 8 25.33 -51.37 -21.99
CA ALA A 8 24.65 -51.15 -20.73
C ALA A 8 24.16 -49.71 -20.73
N ALA A 9 22.86 -49.53 -21.02
CA ALA A 9 22.18 -48.26 -20.91
C ALA A 9 22.44 -47.70 -19.49
N ALA A 10 23.24 -46.63 -19.43
CA ALA A 10 23.56 -45.96 -18.18
C ALA A 10 22.25 -45.59 -17.47
N VAL A 11 22.03 -46.16 -16.28
CA VAL A 11 20.90 -45.81 -15.43
C VAL A 11 20.95 -44.30 -15.22
N PRO A 12 19.91 -43.52 -15.61
CA PRO A 12 19.93 -42.08 -15.43
C PRO A 12 20.03 -41.80 -13.94
N VAL A 13 21.16 -41.25 -13.53
CA VAL A 13 21.41 -40.82 -12.15
C VAL A 13 20.23 -39.93 -11.74
N PRO A 14 19.55 -40.19 -10.60
CA PRO A 14 18.43 -39.36 -10.16
C PRO A 14 18.91 -37.92 -10.03
N ARG A 15 18.47 -37.06 -10.95
CA ARG A 15 18.86 -35.65 -10.98
C ARG A 15 18.23 -34.99 -9.76
N SER A 16 19.03 -34.67 -8.74
CA SER A 16 18.52 -33.97 -7.57
C SER A 16 18.08 -32.55 -7.99
N PRO A 17 16.80 -32.18 -7.85
CA PRO A 17 16.30 -30.85 -8.25
C PRO A 17 17.00 -29.69 -7.54
N TRP A 18 17.67 -29.98 -6.42
CA TRP A 18 18.38 -29.03 -5.57
C TRP A 18 19.83 -28.75 -5.99
N ARG A 19 20.41 -29.54 -6.91
CA ARG A 19 21.78 -29.32 -7.44
C ARG A 19 21.81 -28.89 -8.89
N LEU A 20 20.81 -29.26 -9.69
CA LEU A 20 20.68 -28.87 -11.10
C LEU A 20 19.25 -28.36 -11.36
N CYS A 21 19.11 -27.07 -11.65
CA CYS A 21 17.84 -26.46 -12.06
C CYS A 21 17.75 -26.40 -13.60
N VAL A 22 16.56 -26.63 -14.13
CA VAL A 22 16.32 -26.40 -15.57
C VAL A 22 16.32 -24.89 -15.86
N VAL A 23 16.76 -24.51 -17.06
CA VAL A 23 16.84 -23.09 -17.47
C VAL A 23 15.49 -22.37 -17.32
N THR A 24 14.39 -23.08 -17.58
CA THR A 24 13.02 -22.57 -17.40
C THR A 24 12.75 -22.14 -15.95
N GLN A 25 13.08 -22.97 -14.95
CA GLN A 25 12.93 -22.61 -13.53
C GLN A 25 13.73 -21.37 -13.15
N VAL A 26 14.94 -21.23 -13.70
CA VAL A 26 15.80 -20.07 -13.47
C VAL A 26 15.20 -18.81 -14.11
N GLU A 27 14.61 -18.91 -15.30
CA GLU A 27 13.93 -17.81 -15.96
C GLU A 27 12.64 -17.39 -15.22
N GLU A 28 11.86 -18.35 -14.73
CA GLU A 28 10.67 -18.10 -13.91
C GLU A 28 11.02 -17.33 -12.63
N LEU A 29 12.08 -17.75 -11.93
CA LEU A 29 12.58 -17.04 -10.75
C LEU A 29 13.11 -15.65 -11.09
N LYS A 30 13.82 -15.49 -12.21
CA LYS A 30 14.31 -14.18 -12.67
C LYS A 30 13.16 -13.21 -12.92
N ILE A 31 12.01 -13.67 -13.42
CA ILE A 31 10.81 -12.83 -13.60
C ILE A 31 10.31 -12.36 -12.23
N LEU A 32 10.17 -13.27 -11.25
CA LEU A 32 9.74 -12.93 -9.90
C LEU A 32 10.69 -11.90 -9.25
N VAL A 33 12.00 -12.11 -9.36
CA VAL A 33 13.03 -11.20 -8.82
C VAL A 33 12.92 -9.82 -9.46
N ARG A 34 12.61 -9.72 -10.76
CA ARG A 34 12.40 -8.43 -11.45
C ARG A 34 11.15 -7.68 -10.96
N MET A 35 10.18 -8.38 -10.35
CA MET A 35 8.97 -7.77 -9.79
C MET A 35 9.17 -7.28 -8.36
N LEU A 36 10.18 -7.77 -7.64
CA LEU A 36 10.44 -7.40 -6.23
C LEU A 36 10.64 -5.89 -5.99
N PRO A 37 11.31 -5.12 -6.87
CA PRO A 37 11.42 -3.67 -6.67
C PRO A 37 10.04 -2.96 -6.69
N LEU A 38 9.15 -3.35 -7.60
CA LEU A 38 7.79 -2.82 -7.66
C LEU A 38 6.97 -3.30 -6.47
N TRP A 39 7.12 -4.56 -6.09
CA TRP A 39 6.52 -5.12 -4.87
C TRP A 39 6.89 -4.30 -3.63
N ALA A 40 8.17 -3.96 -3.45
CA ALA A 40 8.66 -3.20 -2.31
C ALA A 40 8.00 -1.81 -2.21
N THR A 41 7.71 -1.16 -3.33
CA THR A 41 7.01 0.13 -3.31
C THR A 41 5.53 0.01 -2.92
N VAL A 42 4.92 -1.14 -3.16
CA VAL A 42 3.55 -1.45 -2.72
C VAL A 42 3.49 -1.77 -1.23
N VAL A 43 4.56 -2.32 -0.64
CA VAL A 43 4.67 -2.48 0.82
C VAL A 43 4.44 -1.15 1.55
N PHE A 44 4.97 -0.06 1.00
CA PHE A 44 4.78 1.28 1.59
C PHE A 44 3.32 1.72 1.59
N PHE A 45 2.54 1.41 0.55
CA PHE A 45 1.09 1.67 0.54
C PHE A 45 0.41 1.05 1.76
N TYR A 46 0.67 -0.23 2.01
CA TYR A 46 0.07 -0.93 3.16
C TYR A 46 0.55 -0.38 4.51
N ALA A 47 1.79 0.11 4.60
CA ALA A 47 2.27 0.80 5.80
C ALA A 47 1.47 2.10 6.09
N VAL A 48 1.03 2.81 5.05
CA VAL A 48 0.14 3.97 5.19
C VAL A 48 -1.29 3.53 5.52
N SER A 49 -1.81 2.47 4.89
CA SER A 49 -3.18 1.99 5.17
C SER A 49 -3.38 1.55 6.62
N VAL A 50 -2.35 0.99 7.27
CA VAL A 50 -2.41 0.61 8.69
C VAL A 50 -2.65 1.81 9.63
N GLN A 51 -2.42 3.04 9.17
CA GLN A 51 -2.71 4.25 9.94
C GLN A 51 -4.23 4.46 10.16
N ILE A 52 -5.09 3.92 9.28
CA ILE A 52 -6.57 4.00 9.37
C ILE A 52 -7.07 3.51 10.73
N SER A 53 -6.50 2.41 11.23
CA SER A 53 -6.90 1.77 12.49
C SER A 53 -6.06 2.20 13.70
N SER A 54 -5.09 3.09 13.52
CA SER A 54 -4.18 3.53 14.58
C SER A 54 -4.16 5.06 14.69
N THR A 55 -3.19 5.73 14.08
CA THR A 55 -2.98 7.17 14.23
C THR A 55 -4.17 8.03 13.76
N PHE A 56 -4.97 7.55 12.80
CA PHE A 56 -6.20 8.24 12.40
C PHE A 56 -7.28 8.17 13.49
N VAL A 57 -7.36 7.04 14.22
CA VAL A 57 -8.26 6.90 15.36
C VAL A 57 -7.81 7.83 16.48
N GLU A 58 -6.52 7.88 16.78
CA GLU A 58 -5.96 8.79 17.79
C GLU A 58 -6.20 10.27 17.47
N GLN A 59 -6.01 10.68 16.21
CA GLN A 59 -6.42 12.00 15.75
C GLN A 59 -7.90 12.26 16.02
N GLY A 60 -8.78 11.31 15.68
CA GLY A 60 -10.22 11.44 15.85
C GLY A 60 -10.66 11.48 17.32
N ARG A 61 -9.94 10.82 18.22
CA ARG A 61 -10.17 10.89 19.68
C ARG A 61 -9.94 12.29 20.23
N ALA A 62 -9.04 13.06 19.62
CA ALA A 62 -8.75 14.44 19.99
C ALA A 62 -9.66 15.49 19.29
N MET A 63 -10.68 15.04 18.55
CA MET A 63 -11.64 15.88 17.81
C MET A 63 -13.04 15.85 18.44
N ASN A 64 -13.91 16.78 18.04
CA ASN A 64 -15.30 16.76 18.46
C ASN A 64 -16.07 15.64 17.73
N ALA A 65 -16.34 14.57 18.47
CA ALA A 65 -17.10 13.41 18.01
C ALA A 65 -18.63 13.59 18.05
N THR A 66 -19.14 14.75 18.46
CA THR A 66 -20.59 15.02 18.45
C THR A 66 -21.03 15.62 17.10
N VAL A 67 -22.00 14.97 16.46
CA VAL A 67 -22.63 15.42 15.21
C VAL A 67 -24.12 15.56 15.49
N GLY A 68 -24.57 16.81 15.68
CA GLY A 68 -25.93 17.06 16.17
C GLY A 68 -26.13 16.45 17.56
N SER A 69 -27.06 15.50 17.68
CA SER A 69 -27.34 14.78 18.92
C SER A 69 -26.63 13.43 19.06
N VAL A 70 -25.88 13.00 18.04
CA VAL A 70 -25.26 11.66 17.98
C VAL A 70 -23.78 11.77 18.26
N HIS A 71 -23.27 10.88 19.12
CA HIS A 71 -21.84 10.71 19.34
C HIS A 71 -21.30 9.65 18.37
N VAL A 72 -20.38 10.06 17.49
CA VAL A 72 -19.76 9.22 16.46
C VAL A 72 -18.42 8.72 16.99
N PRO A 73 -18.23 7.42 17.24
CA PRO A 73 -16.96 6.89 17.71
C PRO A 73 -15.85 7.14 16.67
N PRO A 74 -14.65 7.62 17.04
CA PRO A 74 -13.55 7.87 16.10
C PRO A 74 -13.20 6.66 15.22
N ALA A 75 -13.22 5.45 15.78
CA ALA A 75 -12.96 4.22 15.02
C ALA A 75 -13.99 3.96 13.90
N SER A 76 -15.23 4.46 14.05
CA SER A 76 -16.29 4.30 13.04
C SER A 76 -16.05 5.14 11.79
N MET A 77 -15.09 6.07 11.81
CA MET A 77 -14.70 6.85 10.62
C MET A 77 -14.11 5.97 9.51
N SER A 78 -13.58 4.78 9.85
CA SER A 78 -13.19 3.75 8.88
C SER A 78 -14.34 3.30 7.96
N THR A 79 -15.60 3.54 8.33
CA THR A 79 -16.76 3.29 7.47
C THR A 79 -16.68 4.07 6.15
N PHE A 80 -16.10 5.27 6.14
CA PHE A 80 -15.95 6.06 4.91
C PHE A 80 -15.03 5.37 3.90
N ASP A 81 -13.98 4.70 4.37
CA ASP A 81 -13.09 3.89 3.54
C ASP A 81 -13.84 2.69 2.95
N ILE A 82 -14.54 1.92 3.79
CA ILE A 82 -15.34 0.76 3.36
C ILE A 82 -16.42 1.17 2.34
N LEU A 83 -17.17 2.24 2.60
CA LEU A 83 -18.19 2.76 1.68
C LEU A 83 -17.58 3.20 0.36
N THR A 84 -16.39 3.81 0.39
CA THR A 84 -15.66 4.20 -0.82
C THR A 84 -15.32 2.97 -1.65
N ILE A 85 -14.82 1.90 -1.04
CA ILE A 85 -14.52 0.64 -1.74
C ILE A 85 -15.79 0.05 -2.36
N ILE A 86 -16.88 -0.06 -1.57
CA ILE A 86 -18.17 -0.61 -2.04
C ILE A 86 -18.72 0.17 -3.24
N LEU A 87 -18.58 1.50 -3.23
CA LEU A 87 -19.05 2.35 -4.34
C LEU A 87 -18.11 2.31 -5.54
N LEU A 88 -16.80 2.34 -5.29
CA LEU A 88 -15.80 2.55 -6.33
C LEU A 88 -15.53 1.28 -7.13
N VAL A 89 -15.62 0.09 -6.54
CA VAL A 89 -15.46 -1.19 -7.25
C VAL A 89 -16.46 -1.34 -8.41
N PRO A 90 -17.79 -1.23 -8.21
CA PRO A 90 -18.74 -1.33 -9.33
C PRO A 90 -18.60 -0.16 -10.31
N LEU A 91 -18.26 1.05 -9.83
CA LEU A 91 -18.00 2.19 -10.70
C LEU A 91 -16.77 1.94 -11.60
N TYR A 92 -15.74 1.32 -11.05
CA TYR A 92 -14.54 0.97 -11.77
C TYR A 92 -14.85 -0.04 -12.89
N ASP A 93 -15.57 -1.12 -12.59
CA ASP A 93 -15.90 -2.16 -13.56
C ASP A 93 -16.90 -1.69 -14.63
N ARG A 94 -17.91 -0.89 -14.24
CA ARG A 94 -19.02 -0.50 -15.12
C ARG A 94 -18.75 0.77 -15.92
N VAL A 95 -17.97 1.69 -15.39
CA VAL A 95 -17.76 3.01 -16.01
C VAL A 95 -16.30 3.19 -16.42
N PHE A 96 -15.36 3.01 -15.49
CA PHE A 96 -13.95 3.30 -15.76
C PHE A 96 -13.35 2.33 -16.79
N VAL A 97 -13.55 1.02 -16.65
CA VAL A 97 -12.98 0.02 -17.56
C VAL A 97 -13.52 0.21 -19.00
N PRO A 98 -14.85 0.32 -19.24
CA PRO A 98 -15.37 0.55 -20.58
C PRO A 98 -14.95 1.91 -21.17
N ALA A 99 -14.94 2.98 -20.37
CA ALA A 99 -14.49 4.30 -20.82
C ALA A 99 -13.00 4.27 -21.19
N ALA A 100 -12.15 3.67 -20.36
CA ALA A 100 -10.73 3.54 -20.61
C ALA A 100 -10.47 2.72 -21.89
N ARG A 101 -11.21 1.62 -22.12
CA ARG A 101 -11.13 0.84 -23.37
C ARG A 101 -11.49 1.69 -24.60
N ARG A 102 -12.53 2.50 -24.52
CA ARG A 102 -12.95 3.40 -25.62
C ARG A 102 -11.93 4.49 -25.91
N LEU A 103 -11.31 5.05 -24.88
CA LEU A 103 -10.35 6.15 -25.02
C LEU A 103 -8.97 5.70 -25.47
N THR A 104 -8.47 4.55 -24.97
CA THR A 104 -7.11 4.11 -25.26
C THR A 104 -7.01 3.05 -26.35
N GLY A 105 -8.13 2.44 -26.75
CA GLY A 105 -8.18 1.36 -27.74
C GLY A 105 -7.52 0.05 -27.28
N ARG A 106 -7.11 -0.06 -26.00
CA ARG A 106 -6.48 -1.28 -25.43
C ARG A 106 -7.51 -2.12 -24.69
N GLU A 107 -7.41 -3.45 -24.75
CA GLU A 107 -8.33 -4.37 -24.05
C GLU A 107 -8.41 -4.13 -22.54
N LYS A 108 -7.31 -3.71 -21.90
CA LYS A 108 -7.30 -3.35 -20.48
C LYS A 108 -7.52 -1.85 -20.20
N GLY A 109 -7.68 -1.01 -21.24
CA GLY A 109 -7.83 0.43 -21.08
C GLY A 109 -6.52 1.12 -20.63
N ILE A 110 -6.24 1.12 -19.32
CA ILE A 110 -5.07 1.75 -18.70
C ILE A 110 -4.05 0.68 -18.27
N SER A 111 -2.75 1.02 -18.33
CA SER A 111 -1.67 0.11 -17.93
C SER A 111 -1.75 -0.25 -16.45
N GLU A 112 -1.42 -1.51 -16.10
CA GLU A 112 -1.39 -2.01 -14.73
C GLU A 112 -0.49 -1.15 -13.84
N LEU A 113 0.70 -0.77 -14.34
CA LEU A 113 1.63 0.11 -13.62
C LEU A 113 1.10 1.53 -13.43
N GLN A 114 0.27 2.03 -14.35
CA GLN A 114 -0.36 3.35 -14.20
C GLN A 114 -1.44 3.32 -13.11
N ARG A 115 -2.21 2.23 -13.01
CA ARG A 115 -3.21 2.04 -11.95
C ARG A 115 -2.54 1.94 -10.59
N ILE A 116 -1.48 1.13 -10.47
CA ILE A 116 -0.67 1.04 -9.24
C ILE A 116 -0.11 2.42 -8.89
N GLY A 117 0.51 3.12 -9.86
CA GLY A 117 1.05 4.46 -9.63
C GLY A 117 0.02 5.46 -9.14
N ALA A 118 -1.16 5.50 -9.75
CA ALA A 118 -2.27 6.34 -9.29
C ALA A 118 -2.73 5.94 -7.87
N GLY A 119 -2.84 4.65 -7.60
CA GLY A 119 -3.15 4.14 -6.26
C GLY A 119 -2.13 4.55 -5.21
N LEU A 120 -0.83 4.53 -5.52
CA LEU A 120 0.25 4.99 -4.64
C LEU A 120 0.25 6.51 -4.40
N THR A 121 -0.39 7.32 -5.26
CA THR A 121 -0.52 8.77 -5.02
C THR A 121 -1.56 9.11 -3.96
N MET A 122 -2.61 8.30 -3.86
CA MET A 122 -3.71 8.54 -2.92
C MET A 122 -3.30 8.49 -1.43
N PRO A 123 -2.49 7.54 -0.93
CA PRO A 123 -2.02 7.56 0.46
C PRO A 123 -1.15 8.79 0.78
N VAL A 124 -0.43 9.34 -0.21
CA VAL A 124 0.33 10.59 -0.04
C VAL A 124 -0.63 11.75 0.19
N LEU A 125 -1.66 11.86 -0.65
CA LEU A 125 -2.70 12.88 -0.50
C LEU A 125 -3.49 12.69 0.81
N ALA A 126 -3.77 11.46 1.21
CA ALA A 126 -4.45 11.15 2.46
C ALA A 126 -3.62 11.60 3.67
N MET A 127 -2.32 11.30 3.69
CA MET A 127 -1.42 11.73 4.76
C MET A 127 -1.24 13.25 4.77
N ALA A 128 -1.17 13.90 3.62
CA ALA A 128 -1.14 15.37 3.53
C ALA A 128 -2.45 15.99 4.07
N ALA A 129 -3.61 15.43 3.70
CA ALA A 129 -4.91 15.86 4.21
C ALA A 129 -5.00 15.69 5.74
N ALA A 130 -4.52 14.56 6.27
CA ALA A 130 -4.45 14.29 7.70
C ALA A 130 -3.53 15.27 8.43
N ALA A 131 -2.37 15.57 7.85
CA ALA A 131 -1.44 16.56 8.39
C ALA A 131 -2.08 17.95 8.44
N LEU A 132 -2.72 18.38 7.36
CA LEU A 132 -3.41 19.67 7.31
C LEU A 132 -4.53 19.75 8.35
N LEU A 133 -5.37 18.71 8.44
CA LEU A 133 -6.43 18.63 9.44
C LEU A 133 -5.86 18.71 10.86
N GLU A 134 -4.76 18.01 11.12
CA GLU A 134 -4.10 18.02 12.43
C GLU A 134 -3.51 19.39 12.77
N THR A 135 -2.91 20.09 11.80
CA THR A 135 -2.44 21.46 12.04
C THR A 135 -3.58 22.40 12.39
N VAL A 136 -4.76 22.25 11.76
CA VAL A 136 -5.95 23.05 12.07
C VAL A 136 -6.49 22.70 13.46
N ARG A 137 -6.60 21.40 13.78
CA ARG A 137 -7.04 20.91 15.10
C ARG A 137 -6.12 21.43 16.21
N LEU A 138 -4.81 21.28 16.07
CA LEU A 138 -3.82 21.75 17.05
C LEU A 138 -3.85 23.26 17.23
N ARG A 139 -4.03 24.04 16.15
CA ARG A 139 -4.19 25.50 16.26
C ARG A 139 -5.46 25.88 17.02
N ALA A 140 -6.58 25.19 16.73
CA ALA A 140 -7.83 25.41 17.44
C ALA A 140 -7.71 25.03 18.93
N ALA A 141 -7.05 23.91 19.25
CA ALA A 141 -6.77 23.49 20.62
C ALA A 141 -6.01 24.57 21.40
N LYS A 142 -4.91 25.07 20.82
CA LYS A 142 -4.06 26.10 21.45
C LYS A 142 -4.80 27.43 21.62
N ALA A 143 -5.68 27.79 20.69
CA ALA A 143 -6.48 29.01 20.78
C ALA A 143 -7.64 28.90 21.79
N ALA A 144 -8.23 27.72 21.94
CA ALA A 144 -9.34 27.47 22.85
C ALA A 144 -8.90 27.18 24.31
N GLY A 145 -7.60 26.95 24.54
CA GLY A 145 -7.08 26.57 25.84
C GLY A 145 -7.55 25.17 26.26
N LEU A 146 -8.19 25.05 27.42
CA LEU A 146 -8.73 23.79 27.97
C LEU A 146 -10.13 23.43 27.44
N ALA A 147 -10.73 24.25 26.57
CA ALA A 147 -12.06 23.97 26.03
C ALA A 147 -12.00 22.90 24.91
N PRO A 148 -13.01 22.02 24.80
CA PRO A 148 -13.02 20.96 23.80
C PRO A 148 -12.90 21.53 22.38
N CYS A 149 -11.96 20.99 21.61
CA CYS A 149 -11.67 21.38 20.23
C CYS A 149 -12.94 21.38 19.38
N SER A 150 -13.30 22.51 18.77
CA SER A 150 -14.52 22.63 17.95
C SER A 150 -14.44 21.91 16.59
N THR A 151 -13.30 21.33 16.23
CA THR A 151 -13.13 20.64 14.94
C THR A 151 -13.90 19.31 14.95
N SER A 152 -14.95 19.22 14.14
CA SER A 152 -15.75 17.99 14.01
C SER A 152 -14.94 16.84 13.42
N VAL A 153 -15.14 15.64 13.96
CA VAL A 153 -14.53 14.38 13.49
C VAL A 153 -14.84 14.10 12.01
N LEU A 154 -15.97 14.62 11.49
CA LEU A 154 -16.35 14.46 10.07
C LEU A 154 -15.33 15.04 9.09
N TRP A 155 -14.49 15.98 9.52
CA TRP A 155 -13.41 16.50 8.70
C TRP A 155 -12.33 15.46 8.37
N GLN A 156 -12.32 14.29 9.03
CA GLN A 156 -11.48 13.15 8.63
C GLN A 156 -12.06 12.39 7.42
N ALA A 157 -13.28 12.64 6.97
CA ALA A 157 -13.83 11.90 5.82
C ALA A 157 -12.93 11.91 4.56
N PRO A 158 -12.30 13.05 4.16
CA PRO A 158 -11.44 13.08 2.97
C PRO A 158 -10.22 12.16 3.05
N GLN A 159 -9.53 12.06 4.19
CA GLN A 159 -8.36 11.18 4.31
C GLN A 159 -8.75 9.69 4.23
N TYR A 160 -9.87 9.28 4.82
CA TYR A 160 -10.37 7.91 4.70
C TYR A 160 -10.82 7.57 3.27
N VAL A 161 -11.54 8.49 2.60
CA VAL A 161 -11.95 8.30 1.20
C VAL A 161 -10.73 8.18 0.29
N LEU A 162 -9.71 9.02 0.48
CA LEU A 162 -8.48 8.96 -0.32
C LEU A 162 -7.78 7.61 -0.16
N VAL A 163 -7.64 7.08 1.06
CA VAL A 163 -7.05 5.74 1.25
C VAL A 163 -7.87 4.68 0.53
N GLY A 164 -9.21 4.70 0.65
CA GLY A 164 -10.08 3.73 -0.03
C GLY A 164 -9.99 3.78 -1.56
N VAL A 165 -9.89 4.97 -2.15
CA VAL A 165 -9.60 5.12 -3.59
C VAL A 165 -8.26 4.49 -3.93
N GLY A 166 -7.24 4.76 -3.11
CA GLY A 166 -5.90 4.19 -3.26
C GLY A 166 -5.89 2.67 -3.17
N GLU A 167 -6.68 2.10 -2.26
CA GLU A 167 -6.77 0.66 -2.04
C GLU A 167 -7.37 -0.07 -3.22
N VAL A 168 -8.46 0.45 -3.79
CA VAL A 168 -9.07 -0.13 -5.00
C VAL A 168 -8.08 -0.09 -6.17
N LEU A 169 -7.46 1.07 -6.43
CA LEU A 169 -6.53 1.23 -7.55
C LEU A 169 -5.27 0.38 -7.42
N THR A 170 -4.69 0.36 -6.21
CA THR A 170 -3.46 -0.40 -5.93
C THR A 170 -3.73 -1.89 -5.94
N THR A 171 -4.79 -2.36 -5.27
CA THR A 171 -5.09 -3.80 -5.16
C THR A 171 -5.46 -4.41 -6.51
N ILE A 172 -6.30 -3.73 -7.31
CA ILE A 172 -6.65 -4.21 -8.65
C ILE A 172 -5.41 -4.21 -9.55
N GLY A 173 -4.63 -3.12 -9.54
CA GLY A 173 -3.40 -3.03 -10.33
C GLY A 173 -2.36 -4.07 -9.92
N GLN A 174 -2.20 -4.30 -8.62
CA GLN A 174 -1.31 -5.30 -8.04
C GLN A 174 -1.74 -6.70 -8.49
N LEU A 175 -3.00 -7.07 -8.31
CA LEU A 175 -3.50 -8.39 -8.71
C LEU A 175 -3.30 -8.62 -10.21
N ASP A 176 -3.69 -7.68 -11.06
CA ASP A 176 -3.53 -7.79 -12.52
C ASP A 176 -2.06 -7.92 -12.93
N PHE A 177 -1.17 -7.13 -12.33
CA PHE A 177 0.27 -7.16 -12.62
C PHE A 177 0.92 -8.46 -12.16
N PHE A 178 0.67 -8.87 -10.92
CA PHE A 178 1.29 -10.05 -10.34
C PHE A 178 0.79 -11.33 -11.00
N TYR A 179 -0.51 -11.43 -11.30
CA TYR A 179 -1.04 -12.57 -12.05
C TYR A 179 -0.65 -12.55 -13.52
N GLY A 180 -0.62 -11.38 -14.16
CA GLY A 180 -0.32 -11.24 -15.59
C GLY A 180 1.15 -11.54 -15.92
N GLN A 181 2.07 -11.20 -15.02
CA GLN A 181 3.50 -11.47 -15.20
C GLN A 181 3.93 -12.83 -14.61
N ALA A 182 3.10 -13.47 -13.78
CA ALA A 182 3.42 -14.76 -13.17
C ALA A 182 3.61 -15.87 -14.21
N PRO A 183 4.71 -16.64 -14.14
CA PRO A 183 4.80 -17.93 -14.82
C PRO A 183 3.67 -18.87 -14.39
N ALA A 184 3.23 -19.76 -15.29
CA ALA A 184 2.12 -20.66 -15.02
C ALA A 184 2.32 -21.52 -13.76
N ALA A 185 3.56 -21.93 -13.49
CA ALA A 185 3.94 -22.71 -12.32
C ALA A 185 4.03 -21.90 -11.01
N MET A 186 4.10 -20.57 -11.07
CA MET A 186 4.38 -19.71 -9.90
C MET A 186 3.21 -18.79 -9.49
N LYS A 187 2.02 -18.94 -10.07
CA LYS A 187 0.85 -18.09 -9.73
C LYS A 187 0.56 -18.04 -8.23
N THR A 188 0.61 -19.19 -7.55
CA THR A 188 0.38 -19.27 -6.10
C THR A 188 1.46 -18.53 -5.28
N VAL A 189 2.70 -18.52 -5.77
CA VAL A 189 3.80 -17.76 -5.15
C VAL A 189 3.55 -16.26 -5.31
N CYS A 190 3.07 -15.82 -6.47
CA CYS A 190 2.73 -14.41 -6.70
C CYS A 190 1.58 -13.93 -5.82
N THR A 191 0.55 -14.77 -5.57
CA THR A 191 -0.51 -14.43 -4.60
C THR A 191 0.01 -14.38 -3.18
N ALA A 192 0.89 -15.31 -2.79
CA ALA A 192 1.52 -15.28 -1.47
C ALA A 192 2.37 -14.01 -1.29
N LEU A 193 3.08 -13.59 -2.34
CA LEU A 193 3.85 -12.35 -2.35
C LEU A 193 2.94 -11.11 -2.19
N ALA A 194 1.74 -11.11 -2.76
CA ALA A 194 0.77 -10.04 -2.56
C ALA A 194 0.34 -9.92 -1.09
N LEU A 195 0.01 -11.04 -0.44
CA LEU A 195 -0.32 -11.07 1.00
C LEU A 195 0.88 -10.71 1.87
N LEU A 196 2.09 -11.13 1.48
CA LEU A 196 3.32 -10.75 2.15
C LEU A 196 3.53 -9.23 2.13
N ALA A 197 3.06 -8.52 1.09
CA ALA A 197 3.13 -7.06 1.02
C ALA A 197 2.34 -6.40 2.15
N VAL A 198 1.15 -6.95 2.46
CA VAL A 198 0.28 -6.47 3.54
C VAL A 198 0.98 -6.65 4.89
N ALA A 199 1.49 -7.85 5.16
CA ALA A 199 2.21 -8.15 6.39
C ALA A 199 3.48 -7.28 6.55
N ALA A 200 4.28 -7.19 5.49
CA ALA A 200 5.47 -6.34 5.46
C ALA A 200 5.13 -4.86 5.70
N GLY A 201 4.00 -4.38 5.16
CA GLY A 201 3.51 -3.03 5.38
C GLY A 201 3.17 -2.78 6.85
N GLY A 202 2.50 -3.73 7.51
CA GLY A 202 2.24 -3.69 8.95
C GLY A 202 3.53 -3.61 9.78
N TYR A 203 4.51 -4.47 9.49
CA TYR A 203 5.81 -4.40 10.18
C TYR A 203 6.55 -3.09 9.91
N LEU A 204 6.54 -2.62 8.67
CA LEU A 204 7.17 -1.34 8.31
C LEU A 204 6.51 -0.17 9.05
N SER A 205 5.19 -0.14 9.14
CA SER A 205 4.45 0.85 9.93
C SER A 205 4.90 0.84 11.40
N SER A 206 4.97 -0.33 12.02
CA SER A 206 5.43 -0.47 13.41
C SER A 206 6.87 0.02 13.59
N VAL A 207 7.78 -0.34 12.67
CA VAL A 207 9.17 0.12 12.71
C VAL A 207 9.25 1.64 12.57
N LEU A 208 8.48 2.24 11.66
CA LEU A 208 8.44 3.68 11.46
C LEU A 208 7.93 4.41 12.71
N LEU A 209 6.86 3.92 13.33
CA LEU A 209 6.32 4.49 14.57
C LEU A 209 7.35 4.41 15.71
N THR A 210 7.94 3.24 15.93
CA THR A 210 8.98 3.06 16.97
C THR A 210 10.20 3.93 16.71
N ALA A 211 10.65 4.05 15.46
CA ALA A 211 11.79 4.89 15.10
C ALA A 211 11.50 6.38 15.36
N VAL A 212 10.29 6.85 15.02
CA VAL A 212 9.86 8.22 15.31
C VAL A 212 9.78 8.45 16.82
N GLN A 213 9.17 7.55 17.57
CA GLN A 213 9.09 7.65 19.03
C GLN A 213 10.49 7.72 19.65
N TRP A 214 11.38 6.81 19.26
CA TRP A 214 12.77 6.80 19.73
C TRP A 214 13.51 8.10 19.39
N ALA A 215 13.43 8.58 18.14
CA ALA A 215 14.13 9.77 17.71
C ALA A 215 13.58 11.07 18.34
N THR A 216 12.27 11.12 18.64
CA THR A 216 11.59 12.35 19.08
C THR A 216 11.48 12.46 20.60
N THR A 217 11.60 11.37 21.35
CA THR A 217 11.60 11.36 22.83
C THR A 217 12.99 11.59 23.44
N THR A 218 14.02 11.74 22.60
CA THR A 218 15.39 12.00 23.05
C THR A 218 15.49 13.31 23.83
N GLY A 219 15.90 13.24 25.11
CA GLY A 219 16.09 14.42 25.96
C GLY A 219 14.89 14.81 26.84
N GLY A 220 13.91 13.92 27.03
CA GLY A 220 12.78 14.16 27.94
C GLY A 220 11.62 14.95 27.33
N ALA A 221 11.67 15.20 26.02
CA ALA A 221 10.55 15.78 25.28
C ALA A 221 9.43 14.75 25.09
N PRO A 222 8.15 15.16 25.05
CA PRO A 222 7.00 14.26 24.90
C PRO A 222 6.96 13.51 23.55
N GLY A 223 7.81 13.87 22.58
CA GLY A 223 7.85 13.25 21.26
C GLY A 223 6.74 13.75 20.32
N TRP A 224 6.65 13.18 19.12
CA TRP A 224 5.59 13.56 18.15
C TRP A 224 4.23 12.92 18.47
N ILE A 225 4.22 11.76 19.15
CA ILE A 225 3.02 11.00 19.50
C ILE A 225 3.05 10.65 21.01
N PRO A 226 2.87 11.64 21.91
CA PRO A 226 2.62 11.42 23.34
C PRO A 226 1.19 10.94 23.61
N ASP A 227 0.94 10.48 24.86
CA ASP A 227 -0.40 10.06 25.32
C ASP A 227 -1.44 11.19 25.23
N ASP A 228 -1.06 12.44 25.47
CA ASP A 228 -1.89 13.62 25.17
C ASP A 228 -1.49 14.24 23.82
N LEU A 229 -2.31 13.97 22.78
CA LEU A 229 -2.09 14.51 21.43
C LEU A 229 -2.05 16.05 21.37
N ASN A 230 -2.56 16.78 22.36
CA ASN A 230 -2.50 18.24 22.36
C ASN A 230 -1.09 18.77 22.68
N GLU A 231 -0.30 18.00 23.41
CA GLU A 231 1.13 18.28 23.66
C GLU A 231 2.03 17.74 22.55
N GLY A 232 1.49 16.82 21.74
CA GLY A 232 2.15 16.19 20.60
C GLY A 232 2.16 17.00 19.31
N HIS A 233 2.82 16.41 18.32
CA HIS A 233 2.94 16.94 16.96
C HIS A 233 2.68 15.83 15.93
N LEU A 234 1.48 15.27 15.99
CA LEU A 234 1.03 14.23 15.05
C LEU A 234 1.01 14.75 13.60
N ASP A 235 0.84 16.06 13.41
CA ASP A 235 0.97 16.74 12.13
C ASP A 235 2.32 16.49 11.45
N ARG A 236 3.41 16.48 12.24
CA ARG A 236 4.77 16.21 11.74
C ARG A 236 4.93 14.75 11.29
N PHE A 237 4.33 13.81 12.03
CA PHE A 237 4.32 12.40 11.63
C PHE A 237 3.61 12.21 10.29
N PHE A 238 2.44 12.82 10.12
CA PHE A 238 1.71 12.73 8.84
C PHE A 238 2.46 13.41 7.69
N TRP A 239 3.09 14.58 7.91
CA TRP A 239 3.95 15.20 6.89
C TRP A 239 5.17 14.33 6.53
N MET A 240 5.80 13.69 7.51
CA MET A 240 6.89 12.75 7.28
C MET A 240 6.42 11.56 6.43
N MET A 241 5.29 10.94 6.76
CA MET A 241 4.71 9.84 5.99
C MET A 241 4.35 10.26 4.56
N SER A 242 3.79 11.47 4.39
CA SER A 242 3.54 12.05 3.07
C SER A 242 4.84 12.25 2.27
N GLY A 243 5.89 12.78 2.90
CA GLY A 243 7.19 12.98 2.26
C GLY A 243 7.85 11.67 1.85
N LEU A 244 7.83 10.67 2.72
CA LEU A 244 8.32 9.32 2.42
C LEU A 244 7.51 8.66 1.30
N GLY A 245 6.20 8.91 1.25
CA GLY A 245 5.35 8.48 0.15
C GLY A 245 5.68 9.15 -1.19
N CYS A 246 6.04 10.43 -1.20
CA CYS A 246 6.57 11.10 -2.40
C CYS A 246 7.87 10.44 -2.88
N LEU A 247 8.79 10.11 -1.96
CA LEU A 247 10.01 9.38 -2.30
C LEU A 247 9.71 7.98 -2.85
N ASN A 248 8.74 7.28 -2.25
CA ASN A 248 8.26 5.98 -2.74
C ASN A 248 7.66 6.08 -4.15
N LEU A 249 6.92 7.15 -4.47
CA LEU A 249 6.39 7.39 -5.81
C LEU A 249 7.51 7.61 -6.84
N ILE A 250 8.55 8.37 -6.49
CA ILE A 250 9.72 8.57 -7.36
C ILE A 250 10.45 7.25 -7.59
N ALA A 251 10.63 6.44 -6.55
CA ALA A 251 11.21 5.11 -6.64
C ALA A 251 10.34 4.19 -7.53
N PHE A 252 9.03 4.18 -7.32
CA PHE A 252 8.08 3.44 -8.15
C PHE A 252 8.14 3.85 -9.61
N ALA A 253 8.09 5.14 -9.91
CA ALA A 253 8.18 5.65 -11.28
C ALA A 253 9.51 5.22 -11.93
N SER A 254 10.62 5.32 -11.20
CA SER A 254 11.94 4.89 -11.67
C SER A 254 11.99 3.39 -11.97
N CYS A 255 11.42 2.56 -11.08
CA CYS A 255 11.31 1.12 -11.28
C CYS A 255 10.39 0.78 -12.45
N ALA A 256 9.23 1.43 -12.56
CA ALA A 256 8.25 1.21 -13.61
C ALA A 256 8.80 1.58 -15.00
N MET A 257 9.55 2.68 -15.12
CA MET A 257 10.22 3.07 -16.37
C MET A 257 11.31 2.08 -16.79
N ARG A 258 12.03 1.50 -15.83
CA ARG A 258 13.08 0.50 -16.09
C ARG A 258 12.51 -0.91 -16.30
N TYR A 259 11.27 -1.16 -15.91
CA TYR A 259 10.63 -2.47 -16.02
C TYR A 259 10.26 -2.77 -17.47
N LYS A 260 11.05 -3.64 -18.12
CA LYS A 260 10.68 -4.20 -19.42
C LYS A 260 9.60 -5.26 -19.23
N SER A 261 8.36 -4.92 -19.58
CA SER A 261 7.26 -5.87 -19.63
C SER A 261 7.61 -7.04 -20.57
N ARG A 262 7.20 -8.25 -20.21
CA ARG A 262 7.28 -9.40 -21.10
C ARG A 262 6.46 -9.08 -22.36
N LYS A 263 7.11 -9.06 -23.54
CA LYS A 263 6.36 -9.11 -24.80
C LYS A 263 5.63 -10.45 -24.81
N GLY A 264 4.31 -10.43 -24.73
CA GLY A 264 3.51 -11.61 -25.05
C GLY A 264 3.83 -12.00 -26.49
N CYS A 265 4.18 -13.26 -26.72
CA CYS A 265 4.08 -13.85 -28.05
C CYS A 265 2.61 -13.89 -28.46
#